data_AF-A0A445GWQ8-F1
#
_entry.id   AF-A0A445GWQ8-F1
#
_cell.length_a   1.000
_cell.length_b   1.000
_cell.length_c   1.000
_cell.angle_alpha   90.00
_cell.angle_beta   90.00
_cell.angle_gamma   90.00
#
_symmetry.space_group_name_H-M   'P 1'
#
loop_
_entity.id
_entity.type
_entity.pdbx_description
1 polymer ?
#
loop_
_entity_poly.entity_id
_entity_poly.type
_entity_poly.pdbx_seq_one_letter_code
_entity_poly.pdbx_strand_id
1 'polypeptide(L)'
;MPPLDQQTCGRPPTTKRTYVWTVEINETMIFAPDPLVLPPTALPYLDASTQHITILTNNGDSLQWNLIVNHHDLAQQCITNPWYQFLRNNNFSPGDEISFYFITFQNIWELVIRKQQQWDDRNSD
;
A
#
# COMPACT_ATOMS: atom_id res chain seq x y z
N MET A 1 -23.58 30.30 29.31
CA MET A 1 -22.78 30.31 28.06
C MET A 1 -21.33 30.13 28.45
N PRO A 2 -20.61 29.13 27.92
CA PRO A 2 -19.18 29.00 28.21
C PRO A 2 -18.39 30.13 27.51
N PRO A 3 -17.18 30.46 28.01
CA PRO A 3 -16.34 31.54 27.46
C PRO A 3 -15.87 31.24 26.04
N LEU A 4 -15.79 32.27 25.19
CA LEU A 4 -15.42 32.19 23.78
C LEU A 4 -13.99 31.62 23.55
N ASP A 5 -13.12 31.71 24.57
CA ASP A 5 -11.73 31.24 24.51
C ASP A 5 -11.56 29.72 24.55
N GLN A 6 -12.65 28.95 24.66
CA GLN A 6 -12.62 27.48 24.59
C GLN A 6 -13.19 26.91 23.27
N GLN A 7 -13.56 27.77 22.32
CA GLN A 7 -13.96 27.33 20.99
C GLN A 7 -12.75 27.27 20.05
N THR A 8 -11.76 26.45 20.39
CA THR A 8 -10.98 25.83 19.32
C THR A 8 -11.92 24.86 18.62
N CYS A 9 -12.53 25.29 17.51
CA CYS A 9 -12.88 24.37 16.44
C CYS A 9 -11.57 23.70 16.04
N GLY A 10 -11.21 22.63 16.73
CA GLY A 10 -10.09 21.78 16.35
C GLY A 10 -10.41 21.29 14.96
N ARG A 11 -9.84 21.93 13.94
CA ARG A 11 -9.83 21.35 12.60
C ARG A 11 -9.32 19.93 12.80
N PRO A 12 -10.04 18.89 12.32
CA PRO A 12 -9.49 17.55 12.29
C PRO A 12 -8.09 17.65 11.65
N PRO A 13 -7.10 16.91 12.18
CA PRO A 13 -5.79 16.84 11.54
C PRO A 13 -6.02 16.59 10.05
N THR A 14 -5.55 17.48 9.19
CA THR A 14 -5.76 17.34 7.76
C THR A 14 -5.01 16.08 7.34
N THR A 15 -5.74 15.00 7.03
CA THR A 15 -5.16 13.70 6.69
C THR A 15 -4.20 13.89 5.52
N LYS A 16 -2.89 13.91 5.80
CA LYS A 16 -1.87 14.07 4.77
C LYS A 16 -1.52 12.70 4.21
N ARG A 17 -1.95 12.48 2.98
CA ARG A 17 -1.62 11.31 2.17
C ARG A 17 -0.31 11.58 1.42
N THR A 18 0.64 10.66 1.49
CA THR A 18 1.97 10.79 0.87
C THR A 18 2.24 9.59 -0.03
N TYR A 19 2.57 9.82 -1.29
CA TYR A 19 3.03 8.76 -2.19
C TYR A 19 4.38 8.21 -1.73
N VAL A 20 4.57 6.88 -1.76
CA VAL A 20 5.83 6.27 -1.33
C VAL A 20 6.49 5.43 -2.43
N TRP A 21 5.77 4.47 -3.02
CA TRP A 21 6.26 3.71 -4.18
C TRP A 21 5.11 3.07 -4.97
N THR A 22 5.46 2.50 -6.12
CA THR A 22 4.56 1.73 -6.98
C THR A 22 5.18 0.38 -7.30
N VAL A 23 4.35 -0.66 -7.37
CA VAL A 23 4.71 -1.98 -7.88
C VAL A 23 3.90 -2.22 -9.15
N GLU A 24 4.60 -2.52 -10.24
CA GLU A 24 3.98 -3.04 -11.46
C GLU A 24 3.82 -4.56 -11.33
N ILE A 25 2.63 -5.05 -11.63
CA ILE A 25 2.30 -6.47 -11.58
C ILE A 25 2.78 -7.14 -12.86
N ASN A 26 3.59 -8.17 -12.70
CA ASN A 26 4.09 -8.98 -13.80
C ASN A 26 3.46 -10.38 -13.79
N GLU A 27 3.52 -11.09 -14.92
CA GLU A 27 3.00 -12.46 -15.03
C GLU A 27 3.55 -13.39 -13.94
N THR A 28 4.85 -13.29 -13.65
CA THR A 28 5.51 -14.12 -12.63
C THR A 28 4.90 -13.90 -11.25
N MET A 29 4.55 -12.66 -10.90
CA MET A 29 3.92 -12.35 -9.61
C MET A 29 2.51 -12.94 -9.49
N ILE A 30 1.80 -13.12 -10.61
CA ILE A 30 0.46 -13.71 -10.62
C ILE A 30 0.54 -15.23 -10.45
N PHE A 31 1.43 -15.90 -11.18
CA PHE A 31 1.54 -17.37 -11.18
C PHE A 31 2.38 -17.92 -10.02
N ALA A 32 3.45 -17.22 -9.64
CA ALA A 32 4.41 -17.61 -8.61
C ALA A 32 4.84 -16.36 -7.82
N PRO A 33 3.99 -15.86 -6.90
CA PRO A 33 4.25 -14.61 -6.20
C PRO A 33 5.48 -14.72 -5.28
N ASP A 34 6.45 -13.84 -5.52
CA ASP A 34 7.58 -13.61 -4.64
C ASP A 34 7.22 -12.66 -3.49
N PRO A 35 7.96 -12.69 -2.36
CA PRO A 35 7.75 -11.76 -1.25
C PRO A 35 7.76 -10.31 -1.73
N LEU A 36 6.79 -9.51 -1.26
CA LEU A 36 6.82 -8.07 -1.49
C LEU A 36 7.90 -7.44 -0.63
N VAL A 37 9.03 -7.15 -1.26
CA VAL A 37 10.17 -6.50 -0.62
C VAL A 37 9.90 -5.00 -0.49
N LEU A 38 10.05 -4.45 0.72
CA LEU A 38 9.85 -3.03 0.94
C LEU A 38 11.06 -2.22 0.44
N PRO A 39 10.84 -1.20 -0.40
CA PRO A 39 11.93 -0.37 -0.90
C PRO A 39 12.48 0.54 0.22
N PRO A 40 13.72 1.05 0.09
CA PRO A 40 14.29 1.99 1.06
C PRO A 40 13.44 3.24 1.30
N THR A 41 12.61 3.63 0.33
CA THR A 41 11.67 4.77 0.45
C THR A 41 10.55 4.51 1.46
N ALA A 42 10.26 3.25 1.78
CA ALA A 42 9.27 2.87 2.79
C ALA A 42 9.82 2.97 4.23
N LEU A 43 11.13 2.81 4.41
CA LEU A 43 11.77 2.74 5.73
C LEU A 43 11.50 3.94 6.64
N PRO A 44 11.44 5.22 6.17
CA PRO A 44 11.10 6.35 7.03
C PRO A 44 9.70 6.29 7.65
N TYR A 45 8.82 5.46 7.10
CA TYR A 45 7.44 5.27 7.55
C TYR A 45 7.27 4.03 8.41
N LEU A 46 8.34 3.27 8.65
CA LEU A 46 8.36 2.07 9.46
C LEU A 46 9.20 2.36 10.70
N ASP A 47 8.64 2.18 11.88
CA ASP A 47 9.43 2.20 13.10
C ASP A 47 10.27 0.91 13.21
N ALA A 48 11.41 0.97 13.92
CA ALA A 48 12.29 -0.18 14.14
C ALA A 48 11.58 -1.34 14.87
N SER A 49 10.50 -1.05 15.61
CA SER A 49 9.68 -2.03 16.31
C SER A 49 8.48 -2.55 15.49
N THR A 50 8.29 -2.05 14.27
CA THR A 50 7.12 -2.38 13.43
C THR A 50 7.17 -3.83 12.99
N GLN A 51 6.19 -4.62 13.42
CA GLN A 51 6.04 -6.03 13.02
C GLN A 51 4.96 -6.22 11.96
N HIS A 52 4.09 -5.23 11.77
CA HIS A 52 3.01 -5.29 10.80
C HIS A 52 2.67 -3.87 10.32
N ILE A 53 2.14 -3.78 9.09
CA ILE A 53 1.57 -2.55 8.55
C ILE A 53 0.06 -2.71 8.41
N THR A 54 -0.67 -1.63 8.66
CA THR A 54 -2.12 -1.58 8.42
C THR A 54 -2.37 -0.99 7.05
N ILE A 55 -3.07 -1.76 6.21
CA ILE A 55 -3.46 -1.41 4.86
C ILE A 55 -4.94 -1.04 4.84
N LEU A 56 -5.29 0.14 4.33
CA LEU A 56 -6.65 0.50 3.97
C LEU A 56 -6.90 0.10 2.52
N THR A 57 -7.91 -0.72 2.32
CA THR A 57 -8.40 -1.10 0.99
C THR A 57 -9.46 -0.12 0.50
N ASN A 58 -9.72 -0.11 -0.81
CA ASN A 58 -10.75 0.75 -1.42
C ASN A 58 -12.15 0.58 -0.81
N ASN A 59 -12.44 -0.59 -0.22
CA ASN A 59 -13.73 -0.89 0.39
C ASN A 59 -13.88 -0.29 1.79
N GLY A 60 -12.85 0.37 2.32
CA GLY A 60 -12.79 0.89 3.69
C GLY A 60 -12.37 -0.16 4.73
N ASP A 61 -12.17 -1.41 4.32
CA ASP A 61 -11.65 -2.46 5.19
C ASP A 61 -10.16 -2.25 5.46
N SER A 62 -9.77 -2.45 6.71
CA SER A 62 -8.37 -2.44 7.13
C SER A 62 -7.83 -3.87 7.22
N LEU A 63 -6.72 -4.13 6.54
CA LEU A 63 -6.00 -5.39 6.56
C LEU A 63 -4.67 -5.20 7.27
N GLN A 64 -4.28 -6.14 8.12
CA GLN A 64 -2.95 -6.13 8.74
C GLN A 64 -2.01 -7.06 7.98
N TRP A 65 -0.91 -6.52 7.47
CA TRP A 65 0.11 -7.27 6.76
C TRP A 65 1.35 -7.37 7.62
N ASN A 66 1.68 -8.60 8.04
CA ASN A 66 2.87 -8.86 8.84
C ASN A 66 4.14 -8.67 8.01
N LEU A 67 5.09 -7.95 8.59
CA LEU A 67 6.44 -7.80 8.08
C LEU A 67 7.26 -9.00 8.55
N ILE A 68 8.01 -9.58 7.62
CA ILE A 68 9.05 -10.55 7.93
C ILE A 68 10.40 -9.95 7.54
N VAL A 69 11.43 -10.28 8.30
CA VAL A 69 12.81 -9.90 7.96
C VAL A 69 13.36 -10.98 7.05
N ASN A 70 13.70 -10.64 5.81
CA ASN A 70 14.42 -11.55 4.94
C ASN A 70 15.88 -11.63 5.41
N HIS A 71 16.28 -12.80 5.91
CA HIS A 71 17.60 -13.01 6.50
C HIS A 71 18.71 -13.20 5.45
N HIS A 72 18.34 -13.43 4.19
CA HIS A 72 19.31 -13.73 3.12
C HIS A 72 19.98 -12.47 2.54
N ASP A 73 19.26 -11.35 2.43
CA ASP A 73 19.71 -10.17 1.68
C ASP A 73 19.57 -8.88 2.49
N LEU A 74 20.37 -8.72 3.56
CA LEU A 74 20.56 -7.45 4.29
C LEU A 74 19.45 -7.06 5.30
N ALA A 75 18.76 -8.03 5.90
CA ALA A 75 17.68 -7.78 6.87
C ALA A 75 16.56 -6.89 6.30
N GLN A 76 16.28 -7.03 5.00
CA GLN A 76 15.24 -6.27 4.33
C GLN A 76 13.86 -6.76 4.78
N GLN A 77 12.98 -5.82 5.12
CA GLN A 77 11.61 -6.14 5.49
C GLN A 77 10.80 -6.49 4.24
N CYS A 78 10.08 -7.60 4.28
CA CYS A 78 9.20 -8.03 3.20
C CYS A 78 7.87 -8.60 3.74
N ILE A 79 6.91 -8.73 2.84
CA ILE A 79 5.55 -9.20 3.12
C ILE A 79 5.29 -10.42 2.26
N THR A 80 4.88 -11.54 2.86
CA THR A 80 4.70 -12.82 2.15
C THR A 80 3.24 -13.21 2.04
N ASN A 81 2.75 -14.09 2.91
CA ASN A 81 1.44 -14.69 2.81
C ASN A 81 0.28 -13.68 2.59
N PRO A 82 0.16 -12.54 3.31
CA PRO A 82 -0.92 -11.59 3.05
C PRO A 82 -0.80 -10.90 1.68
N TRP A 83 0.41 -10.69 1.17
CA TRP A 83 0.65 -10.19 -0.18
C TRP A 83 0.21 -11.22 -1.24
N TYR A 84 0.54 -12.50 -1.05
CA TYR A 84 0.16 -13.56 -1.99
C TYR A 84 -1.36 -13.73 -2.07
N GLN A 85 -2.01 -13.70 -0.91
CA GLN A 85 -3.47 -13.76 -0.82
C GLN A 85 -4.10 -12.52 -1.46
N PHE A 86 -3.53 -11.34 -1.26
CA PHE A 86 -3.99 -10.12 -1.90
C PHE A 86 -3.89 -10.20 -3.42
N LEU A 87 -2.76 -10.66 -3.97
CA LEU A 87 -2.60 -10.87 -5.40
C LEU A 87 -3.60 -11.89 -5.98
N ARG A 88 -3.84 -13.00 -5.26
CA ARG A 88 -4.77 -14.05 -5.72
C ARG A 88 -6.25 -13.62 -5.63
N ASN A 89 -6.62 -12.87 -4.60
CA ASN A 89 -8.01 -12.48 -4.35
C ASN A 89 -8.46 -11.31 -5.23
N ASN A 90 -7.51 -10.59 -5.82
CA ASN A 90 -7.78 -9.51 -6.75
C ASN A 90 -7.52 -9.98 -8.18
N ASN A 91 -8.36 -9.54 -9.12
CA ASN A 91 -8.24 -9.92 -10.53
C ASN A 91 -7.16 -9.09 -11.23
N PHE A 92 -5.88 -9.25 -10.86
CA PHE A 92 -4.76 -8.54 -11.48
C PHE A 92 -4.42 -9.10 -12.86
N SER A 93 -4.03 -8.21 -13.77
CA SER A 93 -3.42 -8.52 -15.06
C SER A 93 -1.99 -8.00 -15.11
N PRO A 94 -1.11 -8.59 -15.92
CA PRO A 94 0.21 -8.02 -16.17
C PRO A 94 0.09 -6.57 -16.64
N GLY A 95 0.93 -5.68 -16.12
CA GLY A 95 0.88 -4.23 -16.38
C GLY A 95 -0.10 -3.45 -15.49
N ASP A 96 -0.84 -4.12 -14.61
CA ASP A 96 -1.55 -3.42 -13.52
C ASP A 96 -0.54 -2.81 -12.54
N GLU A 97 -0.86 -1.67 -11.97
CA GLU A 97 0.01 -0.98 -11.00
C GLU A 97 -0.67 -0.90 -9.63
N ILE A 98 0.11 -1.10 -8.58
CA ILE A 98 -0.29 -0.90 -7.19
C ILE A 98 0.58 0.20 -6.60
N SER A 99 -0.03 1.35 -6.31
CA SER A 99 0.64 2.48 -5.67
C SER A 99 0.37 2.49 -4.18
N PHE A 100 1.43 2.61 -3.40
CA PHE A 100 1.42 2.63 -1.94
C PHE A 100 1.54 4.08 -1.46
N TYR A 101 0.56 4.49 -0.67
CA TYR A 101 0.51 5.79 -0.03
C TYR A 101 0.54 5.62 1.49
N PHE A 102 1.15 6.56 2.19
CA PHE A 102 1.16 6.60 3.64
C PHE A 102 0.32 7.76 4.17
N ILE A 103 -0.55 7.46 5.12
CA ILE A 103 -1.41 8.40 5.82
C ILE A 103 -0.79 8.68 7.20
N THR A 104 -0.09 9.81 7.32
CA THR A 104 0.81 10.08 8.48
C THR A 104 0.10 10.13 9.83
N PHE A 105 -1.09 10.73 9.92
CA PHE A 105 -1.78 10.89 11.20
C PHE A 105 -2.43 9.60 11.71
N GLN A 106 -2.67 8.64 10.82
CA GLN A 106 -3.32 7.38 11.15
C GLN A 106 -2.31 6.22 11.22
N ASN A 107 -1.09 6.41 10.72
CA ASN A 107 -0.10 5.36 10.56
C ASN A 107 -0.65 4.17 9.75
N ILE A 108 -1.37 4.51 8.68
CA ILE A 108 -2.05 3.56 7.78
C ILE A 108 -1.48 3.75 6.38
N TRP A 109 -1.31 2.62 5.70
CA TRP A 109 -0.96 2.56 4.29
C TRP A 109 -2.23 2.44 3.46
N GLU A 110 -2.33 3.18 2.38
CA GLU A 110 -3.43 3.09 1.43
C GLU A 110 -2.90 2.54 0.10
N LEU A 111 -3.59 1.53 -0.42
CA LEU A 111 -3.28 0.94 -1.72
C LEU A 111 -4.21 1.51 -2.78
N VAL A 112 -3.63 2.00 -3.89
CA VAL A 112 -4.40 2.35 -5.08
C VAL A 112 -4.00 1.45 -6.23
N ILE A 113 -4.97 0.70 -6.73
CA ILE A 113 -4.83 -0.18 -7.88
C ILE A 113 -5.21 0.61 -9.13
N ARG A 114 -4.31 0.63 -10.12
CA ARG A 114 -4.58 1.13 -11.46
C ARG A 114 -4.54 -0.05 -12.42
N LYS A 115 -5.63 -0.26 -13.17
CA LYS A 115 -5.69 -1.28 -14.20
C LYS A 115 -4.97 -0.83 -15.46
N GLN A 116 -4.24 -1.74 -16.10
CA GLN A 116 -3.69 -1.48 -17.43
C GLN A 116 -4.84 -1.19 -18.40
N GLN A 117 -4.79 -0.05 -19.08
CA GLN A 117 -5.70 0.23 -20.19
C GLN A 117 -5.18 -0.50 -21.43
N GLN A 118 -5.87 -1.56 -21.86
CA GLN A 118 -5.78 -2.01 -23.24
C GLN A 118 -6.48 -0.98 -24.10
N TRP A 119 -5.71 -0.19 -24.84
CA TRP A 119 -6.25 0.54 -25.98
C TRP A 119 -6.51 -0.51 -27.05
N ASP A 120 -7.79 -0.81 -27.30
CA ASP A 120 -8.17 -1.53 -28.52
C ASP A 120 -7.76 -0.64 -29.70
N ASP A 121 -6.61 -0.94 -30.31
CA ASP A 121 -6.26 -0.46 -31.65
C ASP A 121 -7.18 -1.16 -32.67
N ARG A 122 -8.48 -0.91 -32.57
CA ARG A 122 -9.44 -1.11 -33.66
C ARG A 122 -9.57 0.19 -34.42
N ASN A 123 -8.44 0.68 -34.95
CA ASN A 123 -8.55 1.53 -36.12
C ASN A 123 -8.85 0.60 -37.29
N SER A 124 -10.05 0.76 -37.83
CA SER A 124 -10.57 -0.02 -38.94
C SER A 124 -9.79 0.30 -40.21
N ASP A 125 -9.49 -0.72 -41.02
CA ASP A 125 -9.27 -0.62 -42.46
C ASP A 125 -9.99 -1.79 -43.15
#